data_AF-A0A7T7AMN2-F1
#
_entry.id   AF-A0A7T7AMN2-F1
#
_cell.length_a   1.000
_cell.length_b   1.000
_cell.length_c   1.000
_cell.angle_alpha   90.00
_cell.angle_beta   90.00
_cell.angle_gamma   90.00
#
_symmetry.space_group_name_H-M   'P 1'
#
loop_
_entity.id
_entity.type
_entity.pdbx_description
1 polymer ?
#
loop_
_entity_poly.entity_id
_entity_poly.type
_entity_poly.pdbx_seq_one_letter_code
_entity_poly.pdbx_strand_id
1 'polypeptide(L)'
;MKKIFCKNKLKKLSILLAILLICFVSVSCSNGSLKNKPVDKEIIELLDRGFKDPIKLDVKDERGNDVKEEFLEKTEEYYENGEYRKILNIIDEENLNMSVPGN
;
A
#
# COMPACT_ATOMS: atom_id res chain seq x y z
N MET A 1 -56.32 26.19 8.70
CA MET A 1 -54.96 26.77 8.56
C MET A 1 -53.88 25.72 8.91
N LYS A 2 -53.43 24.90 7.94
CA LYS A 2 -52.49 23.76 8.18
C LYS A 2 -51.28 23.75 7.24
N LYS A 3 -50.81 24.91 6.74
CA LYS A 3 -49.71 24.97 5.75
C LYS A 3 -48.37 25.51 6.27
N ILE A 4 -48.29 25.99 7.51
CA ILE A 4 -47.08 26.66 8.03
C ILE A 4 -46.17 25.71 8.83
N PHE A 5 -46.72 24.63 9.40
CA PHE A 5 -45.98 23.76 10.33
C PHE A 5 -45.00 22.76 9.67
N CYS A 6 -45.09 22.54 8.35
CA CYS A 6 -44.19 21.63 7.64
C CYS A 6 -42.86 22.27 7.18
N LYS A 7 -42.80 23.60 7.00
CA LYS A 7 -41.60 24.26 6.45
C LYS A 7 -40.40 24.19 7.39
N ASN A 8 -40.61 24.27 8.70
CA ASN A 8 -39.50 24.26 9.67
C ASN A 8 -38.94 22.84 9.92
N LYS A 9 -39.75 21.78 9.75
CA LYS A 9 -39.25 20.40 9.86
C LYS A 9 -38.42 19.99 8.63
N LEU A 10 -38.83 20.39 7.41
CA LEU A 10 -38.04 20.14 6.21
C LEU A 10 -36.69 20.86 6.21
N LYS A 11 -36.62 22.11 6.70
CA LYS A 11 -35.35 22.84 6.83
C LYS A 11 -34.37 22.17 7.80
N LYS A 12 -34.88 21.66 8.94
CA LYS A 12 -34.06 20.92 9.91
C LYS A 12 -33.56 19.59 9.33
N LEU A 13 -34.39 18.90 8.54
CA LEU A 13 -34.00 17.65 7.86
C LEU A 13 -32.91 17.90 6.80
N SER A 14 -33.02 19.00 6.06
CA SER A 14 -32.02 19.40 5.05
C SER A 14 -30.65 19.73 5.67
N ILE A 15 -30.63 20.41 6.82
CA ILE A 15 -29.39 20.72 7.54
C ILE A 15 -28.76 19.44 8.10
N LEU A 16 -29.58 18.53 8.64
CA LEU A 16 -29.10 17.25 9.16
C LEU A 16 -28.46 16.38 8.06
N LEU A 17 -29.06 16.35 6.86
CA LEU A 17 -28.52 15.63 5.71
C LEU A 17 -27.19 16.21 5.22
N ALA A 18 -27.06 17.54 5.23
CA ALA A 18 -25.83 18.23 4.83
C ALA A 18 -24.67 17.92 5.81
N ILE A 19 -24.94 17.89 7.12
CA ILE A 19 -23.94 17.51 8.13
C ILE A 19 -23.52 16.05 7.95
N LEU A 20 -24.48 15.16 7.68
CA LEU A 20 -24.19 13.73 7.44
C LEU A 20 -23.30 13.52 6.20
N LEU A 21 -23.55 14.27 5.12
CA LEU A 21 -22.73 14.23 3.90
C LEU A 21 -21.31 14.76 4.14
N ILE A 22 -21.15 15.84 4.91
CA ILE A 22 -19.83 16.37 5.30
C ILE A 22 -19.06 15.35 6.14
N CYS A 23 -19.73 14.65 7.06
CA CYS A 23 -19.11 13.58 7.83
C CYS A 23 -18.67 12.39 6.95
N PHE A 24 -19.46 12.03 5.94
CA PHE A 24 -19.12 10.93 5.01
C PHE A 24 -17.89 11.25 4.14
N VAL A 25 -17.77 12.49 3.67
CA VAL A 25 -16.58 12.95 2.93
C VAL A 25 -15.34 12.96 3.81
N SER A 26 -15.47 13.26 5.10
CA SER A 26 -14.34 13.34 6.05
C SER A 26 -13.75 11.96 6.38
N VAL A 27 -14.58 10.91 6.43
CA VAL A 27 -14.11 9.53 6.68
C VAL A 27 -13.32 8.97 5.49
N SER A 28 -13.59 9.44 4.27
CA SER A 28 -12.93 8.94 3.05
C SER A 28 -11.50 9.49 2.84
N CYS A 29 -11.07 10.51 3.60
CA CYS A 29 -9.74 11.12 3.47
C CYS A 29 -8.67 10.55 4.43
N SER A 30 -8.96 9.45 5.15
CA SER A 30 -8.01 8.86 6.12
C SER A 30 -7.11 7.77 5.54
N ASN A 31 -7.07 7.62 4.21
CA ASN A 31 -6.21 6.63 3.57
C ASN A 31 -4.77 7.13 3.51
N GLY A 32 -3.98 6.62 4.45
CA GLY A 32 -2.54 6.46 4.30
C GLY A 32 -1.75 7.74 4.43
N SER A 33 -1.44 8.12 5.66
CA SER A 33 -0.20 8.85 5.92
C SER A 33 0.95 7.91 5.55
N LEU A 34 1.32 7.91 4.26
CA LEU A 34 2.52 7.25 3.75
C LEU A 34 3.69 7.90 4.46
N LYS A 35 4.13 7.29 5.56
CA LYS A 35 5.43 7.57 6.14
C LYS A 35 6.44 7.29 5.04
N ASN A 36 6.88 8.35 4.36
CA ASN A 36 7.98 8.34 3.39
C ASN A 36 9.26 8.00 4.15
N LYS A 37 9.38 6.75 4.60
CA LYS A 37 10.67 6.20 4.99
C LYS A 37 11.55 6.29 3.74
N PRO A 38 12.80 6.77 3.88
CA PRO A 38 13.75 6.70 2.79
C PRO A 38 13.85 5.25 2.36
N VAL A 39 13.67 5.00 1.05
CA VAL A 39 13.91 3.68 0.50
C VAL A 39 15.39 3.40 0.64
N ASP A 40 15.72 2.24 1.21
CA ASP A 40 17.10 1.82 1.35
C ASP A 40 17.72 1.60 -0.04
N LYS A 41 18.77 2.36 -0.35
CA LYS A 41 19.48 2.29 -1.62
C LYS A 41 20.12 0.92 -1.83
N GLU A 42 20.54 0.27 -0.76
CA GLU A 42 21.13 -1.07 -0.80
C GLU A 42 20.10 -2.10 -1.28
N ILE A 43 18.86 -2.01 -0.78
CA ILE A 43 17.77 -2.89 -1.19
C ILE A 43 17.41 -2.68 -2.65
N ILE A 44 17.33 -1.44 -3.13
CA ILE A 44 17.09 -1.18 -4.56
C ILE A 44 18.19 -1.81 -5.41
N GLU A 45 19.46 -1.64 -5.04
CA GLU A 45 20.58 -2.20 -5.80
C GLU A 45 20.56 -3.75 -5.81
N LEU A 46 20.13 -4.37 -4.72
CA LEU A 46 19.90 -5.82 -4.64
C LEU A 46 18.76 -6.26 -5.56
N LEU A 47 17.63 -5.56 -5.54
CA LEU A 47 16.50 -5.85 -6.43
C LEU A 47 16.90 -5.68 -7.90
N ASP A 48 17.53 -4.57 -8.26
CA ASP A 48 18.01 -4.32 -9.63
C ASP A 48 18.95 -5.42 -10.12
N ARG A 49 19.83 -5.92 -9.24
CA ARG A 49 20.71 -7.04 -9.55
C ARG A 49 19.93 -8.34 -9.70
N GLY A 50 18.98 -8.61 -8.80
CA GLY A 50 18.16 -9.81 -8.81
C GLY A 50 17.23 -9.92 -10.01
N PHE A 51 16.57 -8.84 -10.41
CA PHE A 51 15.72 -8.84 -11.60
C PHE A 51 16.53 -8.95 -12.91
N LYS A 52 17.76 -8.44 -12.95
CA LYS A 52 18.66 -8.59 -14.12
C LYS A 52 19.34 -9.96 -14.17
N ASP A 53 19.64 -10.53 -13.02
CA ASP A 53 20.33 -11.80 -12.85
C ASP A 53 19.77 -12.53 -11.62
N PRO A 54 18.68 -13.30 -11.77
CA PRO A 54 17.98 -13.96 -10.66
C PRO A 54 18.87 -14.92 -9.85
N ILE A 55 19.97 -15.39 -10.43
CA ILE A 55 20.95 -16.25 -9.76
C ILE A 55 21.65 -15.50 -8.61
N LYS A 56 21.73 -14.16 -8.69
CA LYS A 56 22.39 -13.30 -7.69
C LYS A 56 21.48 -12.82 -6.57
N LEU A 57 20.24 -13.33 -6.51
CA LEU A 57 19.29 -13.02 -5.45
C LEU A 57 18.95 -14.31 -4.72
N ASP A 58 18.99 -14.27 -3.39
CA ASP A 58 18.41 -15.27 -2.51
C ASP A 58 17.30 -14.60 -1.71
N VAL A 59 16.10 -15.17 -1.75
CA VAL A 59 14.92 -14.65 -1.03
C VAL A 59 14.36 -15.78 -0.20
N LYS A 60 14.37 -15.58 1.11
CA LYS A 60 13.86 -16.56 2.07
C LYS A 60 12.71 -15.99 2.87
N ASP A 61 11.73 -16.83 3.19
CA ASP A 61 10.71 -16.48 4.18
C ASP A 61 11.29 -16.51 5.61
N GLU A 62 10.47 -16.11 6.58
CA GLU A 62 10.83 -16.15 8.01
C GLU A 62 11.20 -17.55 8.53
N ARG A 63 10.83 -18.60 7.80
CA ARG A 63 11.10 -20.01 8.12
C ARG A 63 12.36 -20.53 7.41
N GLY A 64 12.98 -19.73 6.56
CA GLY A 64 14.19 -20.06 5.79
C GLY A 64 13.92 -20.80 4.47
N ASN A 65 12.67 -20.94 4.04
CA ASN A 65 12.31 -21.56 2.76
C ASN A 65 12.67 -20.62 1.60
N ASP A 66 13.17 -21.18 0.50
CA ASP A 66 13.40 -20.42 -0.74
C ASP A 66 12.05 -20.06 -1.36
N VAL A 67 11.77 -18.75 -1.44
CA VAL A 67 10.54 -18.17 -2.02
C VAL A 67 10.88 -17.22 -3.17
N LYS A 68 12.08 -17.31 -3.72
CA LYS A 68 12.60 -16.40 -4.76
C LYS A 68 11.73 -16.34 -5.99
N GLU A 69 11.31 -17.49 -6.52
CA GLU A 69 10.52 -17.56 -7.74
C GLU A 69 9.16 -16.87 -7.54
N GLU A 70 8.45 -17.22 -6.47
CA GLU A 70 7.17 -16.61 -6.10
C GLU A 70 7.31 -15.09 -5.87
N PHE A 71 8.38 -14.68 -5.19
CA PHE A 71 8.67 -13.26 -4.97
C PHE A 71 8.88 -12.50 -6.27
N LEU A 72 9.71 -13.02 -7.18
CA LEU A 72 10.01 -12.37 -8.46
C LEU A 72 8.77 -12.27 -9.33
N GLU A 73 7.98 -13.34 -9.47
CA GLU A 73 6.72 -13.33 -10.22
C GLU A 73 5.73 -12.31 -9.66
N LYS A 74 5.58 -12.27 -8.32
CA LYS A 74 4.66 -11.34 -7.65
C LYS A 74 5.06 -9.87 -7.79
N THR A 75 6.36 -9.60 -7.99
CA THR A 75 6.91 -8.24 -7.95
C THR A 75 7.41 -7.71 -9.28
N GLU A 76 7.39 -8.53 -10.34
CA GLU A 76 7.83 -8.17 -11.71
C GLU A 76 7.13 -6.91 -12.23
N GLU A 77 5.79 -6.86 -12.19
CA GLU A 77 5.04 -5.69 -12.66
C GLU A 77 5.42 -4.41 -11.88
N TYR A 78 5.63 -4.52 -10.57
CA TYR A 78 6.05 -3.37 -9.77
C TYR A 78 7.47 -2.93 -10.09
N TYR A 79 8.35 -3.88 -10.43
CA TYR A 79 9.72 -3.59 -10.84
C TYR A 79 9.75 -2.85 -12.19
N GLU A 80 9.04 -3.37 -13.19
CA GLU A 80 8.96 -2.76 -14.53
C GLU A 80 8.39 -1.34 -14.50
N ASN A 81 7.44 -1.09 -13.58
CA ASN A 81 6.83 0.23 -13.40
C ASN A 81 7.63 1.17 -12.46
N GLY A 82 8.77 0.73 -11.92
CA GLY A 82 9.58 1.51 -10.98
C GLY A 82 8.91 1.73 -9.62
N GLU A 83 7.93 0.91 -9.26
CA GLU A 83 7.15 0.99 -8.02
C GLU A 83 7.86 0.27 -6.85
N TYR A 84 9.16 0.52 -6.65
CA TYR A 84 10.00 -0.13 -5.63
C TYR A 84 9.40 -0.11 -4.23
N ARG A 85 8.61 0.91 -3.89
CA ARG A 85 7.95 1.00 -2.59
C ARG A 85 6.93 -0.11 -2.36
N LYS A 86 6.23 -0.57 -3.39
CA LYS A 86 5.30 -1.70 -3.27
C LYS A 86 6.07 -3.00 -3.02
N ILE A 87 7.21 -3.17 -3.68
CA ILE A 87 8.12 -4.31 -3.47
C ILE A 87 8.62 -4.34 -2.02
N LEU A 88 9.06 -3.19 -1.48
CA LEU A 88 9.48 -3.08 -0.08
C LEU A 88 8.37 -3.40 0.91
N ASN A 89 7.13 -2.98 0.63
CA ASN A 89 6.01 -3.34 1.48
C ASN A 89 5.78 -4.86 1.51
N ILE A 90 5.96 -5.56 0.38
CA ILE A 90 5.86 -7.03 0.32
C ILE A 90 6.96 -7.67 1.17
N ILE A 91 8.21 -7.19 1.05
CA ILE A 91 9.33 -7.67 1.86
C ILE A 91 9.05 -7.50 3.35
N ASP A 92 8.55 -6.33 3.75
CA ASP A 92 8.20 -6.02 5.14
C ASP A 92 6.99 -6.84 5.63
N GLU A 93 5.93 -6.99 4.83
CA GLU A 93 4.70 -7.69 5.20
C GLU A 93 4.90 -9.21 5.30
N GLU A 94 5.72 -9.78 4.43
CA GLU A 94 6.01 -11.22 4.39
C GLU A 94 7.26 -11.60 5.19
N ASN A 95 7.91 -10.63 5.85
CA ASN A 95 9.14 -10.82 6.61
C ASN A 95 10.24 -11.53 5.80
N LEU A 96 10.40 -11.12 4.55
CA LEU A 96 11.36 -11.74 3.63
C LEU A 96 12.79 -11.30 3.97
N ASN A 97 13.71 -12.26 3.92
CA ASN A 97 15.13 -12.02 4.02
C ASN A 97 15.76 -12.11 2.63
N MET A 98 16.34 -11.01 2.16
CA MET A 98 17.03 -10.94 0.88
C MET A 98 18.54 -10.87 1.10
N SER A 99 19.27 -11.69 0.35
CA SER A 99 20.73 -11.67 0.38
C SER A 99 21.33 -11.98 -0.99
N VAL A 100 22.63 -11.75 -1.11
CA VAL A 100 23.40 -12.24 -2.25
C VAL A 100 23.87 -13.66 -1.90
N PRO A 101 23.69 -14.66 -2.79
CA PRO A 101 24.20 -16.00 -2.53
C PRO A 101 25.70 -15.96 -2.23
N GLY A 102 26.11 -16.68 -1.18
CA GLY A 102 27.52 -16.79 -0.80
C GLY A 102 28.34 -17.47 -1.91
N ASN A 103 29.49 -16.87 -2.26
CA ASN A 103 30.49 -17.47 -3.15
C ASN A 103 31.03 -18.81 -2.62
#